data_AF-A0A7L4TUH2-F1
#
_entry.id   AF-A0A7L4TUH2-F1
#
_cell.length_a   1.000
_cell.length_b   1.000
_cell.length_c   1.000
_cell.angle_alpha   90.00
_cell.angle_beta   90.00
_cell.angle_gamma   90.00
#
_symmetry.space_group_name_H-M   'P 1'
#
loop_
_entity.id
_entity.type
_entity.pdbx_description
1 polymer ?
#
loop_
_entity_poly.entity_id
_entity_poly.type
_entity_poly.pdbx_seq_one_letter_code
_entity_poly.pdbx_strand_id
1 'polypeptide(L)'
;YNFFKLYAAVYMLVPAFFLVNVFINAIYTEINTNFWTNLFGTDVGSGFFAPVIELGSIGFIVFLKFKLYRRATSFTLRLFTS
;
A
#
# COMPACT_ATOMS: atom_id res chain seq x y z
N TYR A 1 -18.07 5.61 29.07
CA TYR A 1 -16.72 5.22 28.63
C TYR A 1 -16.67 4.49 27.30
N ASN A 2 -17.58 3.56 26.98
CA ASN A 2 -17.57 2.87 25.67
C ASN A 2 -17.78 3.78 24.44
N PHE A 3 -18.65 4.79 24.55
CA PHE A 3 -18.96 5.69 23.43
C PHE A 3 -17.76 6.51 22.96
N PHE A 4 -16.97 7.05 23.90
CA PHE A 4 -15.76 7.82 23.61
C PHE A 4 -14.69 6.96 22.91
N LYS A 5 -14.55 5.71 23.33
CA LYS A 5 -13.60 4.74 22.78
C LYS A 5 -13.93 4.36 21.34
N LEU A 6 -15.21 4.12 21.04
CA LEU A 6 -15.66 3.84 19.67
C LEU A 6 -15.49 5.06 18.76
N TYR A 7 -15.82 6.26 19.25
CA TYR A 7 -15.61 7.50 18.51
C TYR A 7 -14.13 7.70 18.16
N ALA A 8 -13.24 7.64 19.15
CA ALA A 8 -11.80 7.77 18.91
C ALA A 8 -11.26 6.72 17.92
N ALA A 9 -11.76 5.47 17.96
CA ALA A 9 -11.36 4.43 17.04
C ALA A 9 -11.73 4.74 15.59
N VAL A 10 -12.96 5.20 15.33
CA VAL A 10 -13.40 5.59 13.99
C VAL A 10 -12.57 6.77 13.48
N TYR A 11 -12.31 7.77 14.34
CA TYR A 11 -11.54 8.95 13.96
C TYR A 11 -10.05 8.68 13.70
N MET A 12 -9.47 7.60 14.25
CA MET A 12 -8.10 7.18 13.93
C MET A 12 -8.04 6.23 12.73
N LEU A 13 -9.05 5.38 12.55
CA LEU A 13 -9.09 4.40 11.46
C LEU A 13 -9.19 5.09 10.09
N VAL A 14 -10.09 6.07 9.96
CA VAL A 14 -10.31 6.81 8.70
C VAL A 14 -9.02 7.44 8.15
N PRO A 15 -8.27 8.28 8.91
CA PRO A 15 -7.02 8.86 8.41
C PRO A 15 -5.93 7.81 8.17
N ALA A 16 -5.87 6.72 8.94
CA ALA A 16 -4.93 5.63 8.67
C ALA A 16 -5.21 4.95 7.32
N PHE A 17 -6.48 4.70 6.98
CA PHE A 17 -6.88 4.13 5.69
C PHE A 17 -6.61 5.08 4.53
N PHE A 18 -6.83 6.38 4.74
CA PHE A 18 -6.48 7.41 3.77
C PHE A 18 -4.98 7.40 3.46
N LEU A 19 -4.14 7.37 4.49
CA LEU A 19 -2.68 7.32 4.33
C LEU A 19 -2.21 6.06 3.59
N VAL A 20 -2.81 4.90 3.88
CA VAL A 20 -2.52 3.67 3.13
C VAL A 20 -2.82 3.85 1.64
N ASN A 21 -3.94 4.50 1.29
CA ASN A 21 -4.30 4.74 -0.10
C ASN A 21 -3.32 5.69 -0.81
N VAL A 22 -3.02 6.83 -0.19
CA VAL A 22 -2.05 7.80 -0.75
C VAL A 22 -0.68 7.15 -0.94
N PHE A 23 -0.23 6.39 0.06
CA PHE A 23 1.05 5.69 0.02
C PHE A 23 1.13 4.64 -1.09
N ILE A 24 0.08 3.81 -1.24
CA ILE A 24 0.01 2.81 -2.31
C ILE A 24 0.03 3.47 -3.68
N ASN A 25 -0.69 4.57 -3.89
CA ASN A 25 -0.68 5.28 -5.16
C ASN A 25 0.70 5.87 -5.47
N ALA A 26 1.37 6.46 -4.48
CA ALA A 26 2.74 6.97 -4.66
C ALA A 26 3.71 5.85 -5.06
N ILE A 27 3.65 4.69 -4.39
CA ILE A 27 4.46 3.52 -4.75
C ILE A 27 4.11 3.03 -6.16
N TYR A 28 2.84 2.93 -6.51
CA TYR A 28 2.42 2.48 -7.84
C TYR A 28 3.00 3.37 -8.93
N THR A 29 2.93 4.69 -8.76
CA THR A 29 3.53 5.64 -9.71
C THR A 29 5.04 5.45 -9.79
N GLU A 30 5.74 5.35 -8.66
CA GLU A 30 7.20 5.21 -8.64
C GLU A 30 7.67 3.89 -9.29
N ILE A 31 6.95 2.80 -9.03
CA ILE A 31 7.23 1.49 -9.61
C ILE A 31 7.14 1.53 -11.13
N ASN A 32 6.08 2.13 -11.67
CA ASN A 32 5.84 2.13 -13.12
C ASN A 32 6.68 3.16 -13.88
N THR A 33 7.23 4.17 -13.22
CA THR A 33 7.97 5.27 -13.89
C THR A 33 9.48 5.12 -13.76
N ASN A 34 9.97 4.86 -12.55
CA ASN A 34 11.39 5.00 -12.23
C ASN A 34 12.03 3.70 -11.71
N PHE A 35 11.29 2.84 -11.00
CA PHE A 35 11.88 1.70 -10.32
C PHE A 35 12.52 0.69 -11.29
N TRP A 36 11.76 0.21 -12.28
CA TRP A 36 12.26 -0.81 -13.21
C TRP A 36 13.32 -0.26 -14.16
N THR A 37 13.17 1.00 -14.59
CA THR A 37 14.14 1.70 -15.44
C THR A 37 15.47 1.93 -14.72
N ASN A 38 15.44 2.30 -13.43
CA ASN A 38 16.64 2.44 -12.61
C ASN A 38 17.27 1.09 -12.24
N LEU A 39 16.48 0.02 -12.09
CA LEU A 39 16.98 -1.30 -11.68
C LEU A 39 17.59 -2.10 -12.82
N PHE A 40 17.00 -2.04 -14.02
CA PHE A 40 17.40 -2.90 -15.14
C PHE A 40 17.84 -2.11 -16.38
N GLY A 41 17.82 -0.77 -16.32
CA GLY A 41 18.14 0.09 -17.45
C GLY A 41 16.96 0.31 -18.40
N THR A 42 17.15 1.17 -19.40
CA THR A 42 16.10 1.66 -20.31
C THR A 42 15.48 0.59 -21.23
N ASP A 43 16.04 -0.62 -21.31
CA ASP A 43 15.68 -1.64 -22.31
C ASP A 43 14.74 -2.76 -21.80
N VAL A 44 14.32 -2.74 -20.53
CA VAL A 44 13.37 -3.76 -20.02
C VAL A 44 11.94 -3.63 -20.57
N GLY A 45 11.60 -2.50 -21.17
CA GLY A 45 10.26 -2.22 -21.71
C GLY A 45 9.96 -2.82 -23.09
N SER A 46 10.95 -3.38 -23.80
CA SER A 46 10.78 -3.85 -25.20
C SER A 46 10.98 -5.36 -25.40
N GLY A 47 11.38 -6.10 -24.36
CA GLY A 47 11.68 -7.54 -24.43
C GLY A 47 10.67 -8.47 -23.74
N PHE A 48 10.91 -9.78 -23.84
CA PHE A 48 10.16 -10.90 -23.22
C PHE A 48 9.78 -10.69 -21.73
N PHE A 49 10.47 -9.82 -21.01
CA PHE A 49 10.26 -9.54 -19.59
C PHE A 49 9.18 -8.49 -19.28
N ALA A 50 8.72 -7.70 -20.25
CA ALA A 50 7.66 -6.71 -20.06
C ALA A 50 6.39 -7.26 -19.37
N PRO A 51 5.80 -8.40 -19.81
CA PRO A 51 4.62 -8.96 -19.13
C PRO A 51 4.91 -9.48 -17.72
N VAL A 52 6.13 -9.95 -17.44
CA VAL A 52 6.53 -10.42 -16.10
C VAL A 52 6.67 -9.25 -15.14
N ILE A 53 7.25 -8.14 -15.60
CA ILE A 53 7.41 -6.90 -14.84
C ILE A 53 6.04 -6.29 -14.51
N GLU A 54 5.13 -6.26 -15.47
CA GLU A 54 3.79 -5.73 -15.28
C GLU A 54 2.98 -6.58 -14.29
N LEU A 55 2.96 -7.91 -14.49
CA LEU A 55 2.32 -8.84 -13.55
C LEU A 55 2.96 -8.77 -12.15
N GLY A 56 4.29 -8.66 -12.08
CA GLY A 56 5.02 -8.50 -10.82
C GLY A 56 4.65 -7.20 -10.12
N SER A 57 4.54 -6.09 -10.85
CA SER A 57 4.15 -4.79 -10.31
C SER A 57 2.72 -4.78 -9.78
N ILE A 58 1.78 -5.35 -10.54
CA ILE A 58 0.37 -5.49 -10.12
C ILE A 58 0.24 -6.44 -8.93
N GLY A 59 0.92 -7.60 -8.97
CA GLY A 59 0.92 -8.55 -7.87
C GLY A 59 1.49 -7.96 -6.59
N PHE A 60 2.62 -7.26 -6.71
CA PHE A 60 3.28 -6.61 -5.59
C PHE A 60 2.43 -5.49 -4.97
N ILE A 61 1.81 -4.64 -5.79
CA ILE A 61 0.99 -3.54 -5.26
C ILE A 61 -0.27 -4.06 -4.56
N VAL A 62 -0.92 -5.09 -5.11
CA VAL A 62 -2.07 -5.75 -4.49
C VAL A 62 -1.66 -6.39 -3.16
N PHE A 63 -0.54 -7.11 -3.13
CA PHE A 63 0.01 -7.70 -1.91
C PHE A 63 0.29 -6.64 -0.83
N LEU A 64 0.97 -5.55 -1.18
CA LEU A 64 1.24 -4.45 -0.27
C LEU A 64 -0.05 -3.82 0.26
N LYS A 65 -1.02 -3.59 -0.61
CA LYS A 65 -2.32 -3.02 -0.26
C LYS A 65 -3.00 -3.85 0.83
N PHE A 66 -3.14 -5.16 0.63
CA PHE A 66 -3.70 -6.07 1.63
C PHE A 66 -2.92 -6.07 2.95
N LYS A 67 -1.58 -6.12 2.87
CA LYS A 67 -0.71 -6.13 4.05
C LYS A 67 -0.84 -4.84 4.88
N LEU A 68 -0.89 -3.69 4.22
CA LEU A 68 -0.97 -2.39 4.88
C LEU A 68 -2.35 -2.13 5.50
N TYR A 69 -3.44 -2.45 4.80
CA TYR A 69 -4.78 -2.34 5.39
C TYR A 69 -4.93 -3.23 6.62
N ARG A 70 -4.45 -4.48 6.57
CA ARG A 70 -4.47 -5.38 7.74
C ARG A 70 -3.67 -4.79 8.91
N ARG A 71 -2.51 -4.19 8.63
CA ARG A 71 -1.66 -3.59 9.68
C ARG A 71 -2.27 -2.32 10.26
N ALA A 72 -2.89 -1.45 9.45
CA ALA A 72 -3.57 -0.24 9.90
C ALA A 72 -4.76 -0.56 10.81
N THR A 73 -5.57 -1.56 10.45
CA THR A 73 -6.68 -2.04 11.29
C THR A 73 -6.16 -2.65 12.59
N SER A 74 -5.15 -3.53 12.51
CA SER A 74 -4.56 -4.14 13.70
C SER A 74 -3.94 -3.10 14.65
N PHE A 75 -3.27 -2.08 14.11
CA PHE A 75 -2.70 -0.99 14.90
C PHE A 75 -3.79 -0.21 15.64
N THR A 76 -4.84 0.20 14.92
CA THR A 76 -5.99 0.89 15.51
C THR A 76 -6.62 0.04 16.61
N LEU A 77 -6.91 -1.24 16.34
CA LEU A 77 -7.50 -2.14 17.33
C LEU A 77 -6.60 -2.35 18.56
N ARG A 78 -5.28 -2.47 18.38
CA ARG A 78 -4.34 -2.62 19.51
C ARG A 78 -4.31 -1.39 20.41
N LEU A 79 -4.40 -0.19 19.83
CA LEU A 79 -4.49 1.08 20.57
C LEU A 79 -5.72 1.18 21.47
N PHE A 80 -6.78 0.44 21.17
CA PHE A 80 -8.02 0.43 21.96
C PHE A 80 -8.23 -0.87 22.75
N THR A 81 -7.54 -1.98 22.49
CA THR A 81 -7.67 -3.18 23.34
C THR A 81 -6.72 -3.20 24.53
N SER A 82 -5.65 -2.39 24.49
CA SER A 82 -4.70 -2.20 25.61
C SER A 82 -5.25 -1.26 26.67
#